data_AF-A0A7J7JWD3-F1
#
_entry.id   AF-A0A7J7JWD3-F1
#
_cell.length_a   1.000
_cell.length_b   1.000
_cell.length_c   1.000
_cell.angle_alpha   90.00
_cell.angle_beta   90.00
_cell.angle_gamma   90.00
#
_symmetry.space_group_name_H-M   'P 1'
#
loop_
_entity.id
_entity.type
_entity.pdbx_description
1 polymer ?
#
loop_
_entity_poly.entity_id
_entity_poly.type
_entity_poly.pdbx_seq_one_letter_code
_entity_poly.pdbx_strand_id
1 'polypeptide(L)'
;MAADAVAEDAVNSERMRYFHAKYISYSRAVSVMWAVLSICHLIITIVCFVQPSWLETTEDVTAPAHFGLWKYFLTDSDEGICKED
;
A
#
# COMPACT_ATOMS: atom_id res chain seq x y z
N MET A 1 6.46 -30.92 -46.47
CA MET A 1 7.53 -30.34 -45.63
C MET A 1 7.46 -28.81 -45.56
N ALA A 2 7.58 -28.05 -46.66
CA ALA A 2 7.44 -26.59 -46.60
C ALA A 2 5.99 -26.12 -46.33
N ALA A 3 4.98 -26.83 -46.86
CA ALA A 3 3.58 -26.51 -46.63
C ALA A 3 3.13 -26.77 -45.17
N ASP A 4 3.66 -27.82 -44.55
CA ASP A 4 3.37 -28.16 -43.15
C ASP A 4 3.90 -27.09 -42.18
N ALA A 5 5.13 -26.59 -42.41
CA ALA A 5 5.72 -25.52 -41.60
C ALA A 5 4.93 -24.20 -41.64
N VAL A 6 4.40 -23.83 -42.82
CA VAL A 6 3.55 -22.63 -42.97
C VAL A 6 2.22 -22.78 -42.22
N ALA A 7 1.66 -23.99 -42.17
CA ALA A 7 0.45 -24.27 -41.39
C ALA A 7 0.72 -24.20 -39.88
N GLU A 8 1.88 -24.70 -39.42
CA GLU A 8 2.29 -24.63 -38.02
C GLU A 8 2.50 -23.19 -37.54
N ASP A 9 3.11 -22.33 -38.35
CA ASP A 9 3.30 -20.90 -38.05
C ASP A 9 1.98 -20.13 -37.98
N ALA A 10 1.05 -20.42 -38.89
CA ALA A 10 -0.28 -19.81 -38.89
C ALA A 10 -1.07 -20.17 -37.61
N VAL A 11 -1.06 -21.45 -37.23
CA VAL A 11 -1.70 -21.95 -36.00
C VAL A 11 -1.02 -21.38 -34.75
N ASN A 12 0.31 -21.23 -34.74
CA ASN A 12 1.03 -20.62 -33.63
C ASN A 12 0.66 -19.14 -33.45
N SER A 13 0.57 -18.38 -34.54
CA SER A 13 0.13 -16.98 -34.51
C SER A 13 -1.30 -16.83 -33.98
N GLU A 14 -2.23 -17.69 -34.42
CA GLU A 14 -3.61 -17.69 -33.94
C GLU A 14 -3.71 -17.99 -32.43
N ARG A 15 -2.96 -19.01 -31.96
CA ARG A 15 -2.85 -19.33 -30.54
C ARG A 15 -2.31 -18.15 -29.74
N MET A 16 -1.25 -17.49 -30.23
CA MET A 16 -0.67 -16.34 -29.54
C MET A 16 -1.65 -15.19 -29.39
N ARG A 17 -2.45 -14.90 -30.43
CA ARG A 17 -3.49 -13.86 -30.39
C ARG A 17 -4.59 -14.18 -29.38
N TYR A 18 -5.02 -15.44 -29.32
CA TYR A 18 -5.99 -15.90 -28.34
C TYR A 18 -5.48 -15.71 -26.90
N PHE A 19 -4.26 -16.15 -26.61
CA PHE A 19 -3.67 -15.97 -25.27
C PHE A 19 -3.47 -14.50 -24.92
N HIS A 20 -3.00 -13.68 -25.87
CA HIS A 20 -2.77 -12.25 -25.66
C HIS A 20 -4.07 -11.50 -25.37
N ALA A 21 -5.14 -11.77 -26.12
CA ALA A 21 -6.45 -11.17 -25.89
C ALA A 21 -7.02 -11.53 -24.50
N LYS A 22 -6.85 -12.79 -24.09
CA LYS A 22 -7.28 -13.26 -22.77
C LYS A 22 -6.47 -12.58 -21.65
N TYR A 23 -5.16 -12.47 -21.83
CA TYR A 23 -4.25 -11.81 -20.88
C TYR A 23 -4.60 -10.34 -20.64
N ILE A 24 -4.88 -9.58 -21.70
CA ILE A 24 -5.26 -8.14 -21.60
C ILE A 24 -6.52 -7.94 -20.76
N SER A 25 -7.49 -8.86 -20.84
CA SER A 25 -8.72 -8.75 -20.07
C SER A 25 -8.49 -9.00 -18.59
N TYR A 26 -7.70 -10.02 -18.25
CA TYR A 26 -7.34 -10.30 -16.85
C TYR A 26 -6.41 -9.23 -16.27
N SER A 27 -5.47 -8.68 -17.05
CA SER A 27 -4.58 -7.62 -16.56
C SER A 27 -5.32 -6.34 -16.17
N ARG A 28 -6.40 -6.01 -16.91
CA ARG A 28 -7.31 -4.91 -16.56
C ARG A 28 -8.05 -5.14 -15.25
N ALA A 29 -8.37 -6.38 -14.90
CA ALA A 29 -8.98 -6.69 -13.60
C ALA A 29 -7.97 -6.53 -12.46
N VAL A 30 -6.73 -7.00 -12.66
CA VAL A 30 -5.64 -6.89 -11.66
C VAL A 30 -5.30 -5.43 -11.37
N SER A 31 -5.28 -4.55 -12.37
CA SER A 31 -5.01 -3.13 -12.15
C SER A 31 -6.10 -2.42 -11.35
N VAL A 32 -7.36 -2.79 -11.58
CA VAL A 32 -8.49 -2.25 -10.80
C VAL A 32 -8.39 -2.69 -9.34
N MET A 33 -8.10 -3.97 -9.08
CA MET A 33 -7.90 -4.47 -7.71
C MET A 33 -6.73 -3.74 -7.02
N TRP A 34 -5.62 -3.56 -7.72
CA TRP A 34 -4.47 -2.82 -7.20
C TRP A 34 -4.79 -1.37 -6.87
N ALA A 35 -5.53 -0.67 -7.73
CA ALA A 35 -5.91 0.72 -7.52
C ALA A 35 -6.75 0.88 -6.23
N VAL A 36 -7.75 0.01 -6.03
CA VAL A 36 -8.58 0.03 -4.82
C VAL A 36 -7.73 -0.26 -3.58
N LEU A 37 -6.89 -1.29 -3.63
CA LEU A 37 -5.98 -1.62 -2.52
C LEU A 37 -5.04 -0.46 -2.18
N SER A 38 -4.49 0.22 -3.18
CA SER A 38 -3.59 1.37 -2.99
C SER A 38 -4.31 2.56 -2.36
N ILE A 39 -5.55 2.84 -2.78
CA ILE A 39 -6.37 3.92 -2.22
C ILE A 39 -6.69 3.63 -0.76
N CYS A 40 -7.12 2.41 -0.44
CA CYS A 40 -7.38 2.01 0.95
C CYS A 40 -6.11 2.10 1.80
N HIS A 41 -4.97 1.63 1.27
CA HIS A 41 -3.69 1.72 1.97
C HIS A 41 -3.29 3.18 2.23
N LEU A 42 -3.44 4.05 1.23
CA LEU A 42 -3.16 5.48 1.36
C LEU A 42 -3.98 6.12 2.49
N ILE A 43 -5.28 5.81 2.56
CA ILE A 43 -6.16 6.33 3.61
C ILE A 43 -5.71 5.83 4.99
N ILE A 44 -5.43 4.54 5.14
CA ILE A 44 -4.95 3.96 6.40
C ILE A 44 -3.65 4.63 6.82
N THR A 45 -2.71 4.80 5.90
CA THR A 45 -1.46 5.49 6.16
C THR A 45 -1.72 6.91 6.66
N ILE A 46 -2.59 7.69 5.99
CA ILE A 46 -2.97 9.05 6.45
C ILE A 46 -3.58 9.01 7.85
N VAL A 47 -4.50 8.08 8.12
CA VAL A 47 -5.14 7.93 9.44
C VAL A 47 -4.10 7.60 10.51
N CYS A 48 -3.19 6.66 10.25
CA CYS A 48 -2.08 6.39 11.14
C CYS A 48 -1.30 7.68 11.38
N PHE A 49 -0.93 8.44 10.34
CA PHE A 49 -0.20 9.72 10.47
C PHE A 49 -0.92 10.80 11.29
N VAL A 50 -2.25 10.79 11.29
CA VAL A 50 -3.08 11.74 12.05
C VAL A 50 -3.35 11.26 13.48
N GLN A 51 -3.30 9.95 13.75
CA GLN A 51 -3.56 9.44 15.10
C GLN A 51 -2.55 10.04 16.10
N PRO A 52 -3.05 10.61 17.22
CA PRO A 52 -2.22 11.39 18.15
C PRO A 52 -1.29 10.55 19.02
N SER A 53 -1.49 9.23 19.07
CA SER A 53 -0.77 8.29 19.91
C SER A 53 -0.27 7.11 19.08
N TRP A 54 1.00 7.15 18.67
CA TRP A 54 1.64 6.08 17.90
C TRP A 54 2.32 5.05 18.80
N LEU A 55 2.99 5.54 19.85
CA LEU A 55 3.56 4.73 20.89
C LEU A 55 2.93 5.15 22.22
N GLU A 56 2.18 4.23 22.81
CA GLU A 56 1.83 4.31 24.22
C GLU A 56 3.01 3.72 24.99
N THR A 57 3.71 4.56 25.78
CA THR A 57 4.71 4.05 26.71
C THR A 57 3.97 3.40 27.88
N THR A 58 4.26 2.13 28.13
CA THR A 58 3.62 1.31 29.16
C THR A 58 3.87 1.91 30.54
N GLU A 59 2.82 2.51 31.09
CA GLU A 59 2.31 2.60 32.48
C GLU A 59 3.23 2.56 33.73
N ASP A 60 4.56 2.52 33.65
CA ASP A 60 5.44 2.43 34.83
C ASP A 60 6.38 3.63 35.03
N VAL A 61 6.04 4.80 34.45
CA VAL A 61 6.83 6.02 34.64
C VAL A 61 5.92 7.17 35.07
N THR A 62 6.29 7.88 36.13
CA THR A 62 5.64 9.06 36.73
C THR A 62 5.28 10.18 35.74
N ALA A 63 5.75 10.09 34.50
CA ALA A 63 5.51 11.02 33.40
C ALA A 63 5.15 10.24 32.11
N PRO A 64 3.87 9.97 31.81
CA PRO A 64 3.48 9.25 30.59
C PRO A 64 3.76 10.10 29.35
N ALA A 65 4.85 9.78 28.64
CA ALA A 65 5.21 10.45 27.39
C ALA A 65 4.39 9.88 26.23
N HIS A 66 3.48 10.68 25.66
CA HIS A 66 2.77 10.36 24.43
C HIS A 66 3.53 10.94 23.25
N PHE A 67 4.20 10.08 22.49
CA PHE A 67 4.86 10.47 21.25
C PHE A 67 3.87 10.35 20.09
N GLY A 68 3.27 11.47 19.69
CA GLY A 68 2.69 11.61 18.36
C GLY A 68 3.82 11.87 17.36
N LEU A 69 3.71 11.34 16.15
CA LEU A 69 4.79 11.45 15.15
C LEU A 69 5.20 12.90 14.82
N TRP A 70 4.26 13.85 14.97
CA TRP A 70 4.43 15.28 14.69
C TRP A 70 4.47 16.15 15.95
N LYS A 71 4.07 15.62 17.10
CA LYS A 71 3.94 16.33 18.38
C LYS A 71 4.24 15.36 19.51
N TYR A 72 5.29 15.62 20.27
CA TYR A 72 5.55 14.88 21.50
C TYR A 72 4.99 15.67 22.69
N PHE A 73 4.20 15.02 23.54
CA PHE A 73 3.75 15.60 24.79
C PHE A 73 4.45 14.89 25.95
N LEU A 74 5.26 15.65 26.69
CA LEU A 74 5.90 15.22 27.93
C LEU A 74 5.09 15.82 29.08
N THR A 75 4.43 14.96 29.87
CA THR A 75 3.81 15.39 31.14
C THR A 75 4.86 15.22 32.23
N ASP A 76 5.74 16.22 32.40
CA ASP A 76 6.51 16.37 33.63
C ASP A 76 5.61 17.06 34.66
N SER A 77 5.55 16.51 35.88
CA SER A 77 4.53 16.79 36.90
C SER A 77 4.44 18.23 37.44
N ASP A 78 5.03 19.25 36.81
CA ASP A 78 4.84 20.64 37.27
C ASP A 78 4.64 21.72 36.20
N GLU A 79 5.10 21.62 34.95
CA GLU A 79 4.77 22.65 33.95
C GLU A 79 4.68 22.04 32.54
N GLY A 80 3.47 22.02 31.98
CA GLY A 80 3.20 21.55 30.62
C GLY A 80 3.83 22.47 29.57
N ILE A 81 5.11 22.27 29.31
CA ILE A 81 5.87 22.96 28.26
C ILE A 81 5.80 22.13 26.98
N CYS A 82 4.99 22.57 26.03
CA CYS A 82 5.09 22.13 24.63
C CYS A 82 6.37 22.76 24.03
N LYS A 83 7.47 22.01 23.96
CA LYS A 83 8.62 22.42 23.15
C LYS A 83 8.33 22.11 21.68
N GLU A 84 8.37 23.15 20.87
CA GLU A 84 8.25 23.10 19.41
C GLU A 84 9.65 23.44 18.87
N ASP A 85 10.35 22.44 18.32
CA ASP A 85 11.58 22.59 17.53
C ASP A 85 11.28 22.22 16.07
#